data_AF-A0A813INT0-F1
#
_entry.id   AF-A0A813INT0-F1
#
_cell.length_a   1.000
_cell.length_b   1.000
_cell.length_c   1.000
_cell.angle_alpha   90.00
_cell.angle_beta   90.00
_cell.angle_gamma   90.00
#
_symmetry.space_group_name_H-M   'P 1'
#
loop_
_entity.id
_entity.type
_entity.pdbx_description
1 polymer ?
#
loop_
_entity_poly.entity_id
_entity_poly.type
_entity_poly.pdbx_seq_one_letter_code
_entity_poly.pdbx_strand_id
1 'polypeptide(L)'
;MGLLSDIVFCEPTVGGQIGAAIVQLLLWSFLTNYDYGVMAHVQKYVKRQPWYPIVQENMKDDDAQLIWNFPDPGFSYVQFFHTIMHHGGGGVLMSLGMLLGKPWLWRHGMLVEVAGLDLLDAALMADVKLRPPGTFPTNHCLKSKMFGPLMVFHHSVGLCVGIPVNMYFSEVYEFQLFGLMTLGFPAICFLPGLIIKTLDKEKYARLWFAEQMWVFLTFSLGSRTIFYFPAAWSCFLHVWRSPVGSNWKVILPITWALLAMSVFNIMVLGIKLDGFYKMLYGKDTLHAVKRSS
;
A
#
# COMPACT_ATOMS: atom_id res chain seq x y z
N MET A 1 21.02 26.07 -5.08
CA MET A 1 20.12 25.70 -6.19
C MET A 1 18.82 26.47 -6.02
N GLY A 2 18.05 26.69 -7.10
CA GLY A 2 16.76 27.40 -7.00
C GLY A 2 15.62 26.47 -6.56
N LEU A 3 14.53 27.02 -6.02
CA LEU A 3 13.39 26.25 -5.49
C LEU A 3 12.86 25.17 -6.46
N LEU A 4 12.79 25.48 -7.76
CA LEU A 4 12.34 24.50 -8.76
C LEU A 4 13.26 23.27 -8.84
N SER A 5 14.57 23.49 -8.73
CA SER A 5 15.57 22.41 -8.69
C SER A 5 15.39 21.57 -7.43
N ASP A 6 15.17 22.21 -6.28
CA ASP A 6 14.94 21.51 -5.02
C ASP A 6 13.69 20.61 -5.09
N ILE A 7 12.65 21.06 -5.81
CA ILE A 7 11.42 20.28 -6.03
C ILE A 7 11.69 19.10 -6.97
N VAL A 8 12.33 19.35 -8.11
CA VAL A 8 12.59 18.32 -9.14
C VAL A 8 13.52 17.22 -8.64
N PHE A 9 14.50 17.57 -7.79
CA PHE A 9 15.40 16.60 -7.18
C PHE A 9 14.98 16.20 -5.77
N CYS A 10 13.76 16.56 -5.37
CA CYS A 10 13.20 16.23 -4.06
C CYS A 10 14.24 16.43 -2.95
N GLU A 11 14.93 17.57 -2.93
CA GLU A 11 16.02 17.82 -1.99
C GLU A 11 15.52 17.69 -0.55
N PRO A 12 16.35 17.29 0.42
CA PRO A 12 15.96 17.13 1.82
C PRO A 12 15.76 18.48 2.53
N THR A 13 15.21 19.46 1.83
CA THR A 13 14.79 20.76 2.33
C THR A 13 13.27 20.77 2.48
N VAL A 14 12.76 21.64 3.36
CA VAL A 14 11.30 21.81 3.52
C VAL A 14 10.63 22.18 2.19
N GLY A 15 11.25 23.09 1.43
CA GLY A 15 10.73 23.52 0.13
C GLY A 15 10.75 22.41 -0.92
N GLY A 16 11.85 21.65 -1.01
CA GLY A 16 12.00 20.53 -1.93
C GLY A 16 10.99 19.41 -1.64
N GLN A 17 10.86 18.99 -0.38
CA GLN A 17 9.92 17.93 0.03
C GLN A 17 8.46 18.33 -0.14
N ILE A 18 8.06 19.52 0.33
CA ILE A 18 6.67 19.98 0.21
C ILE A 18 6.30 20.16 -1.26
N GLY A 19 7.14 20.82 -2.05
CA GLY A 19 6.84 21.04 -3.46
C GLY A 19 6.80 19.72 -4.24
N ALA A 20 7.74 18.80 -3.99
CA ALA A 20 7.71 17.47 -4.61
C ALA A 20 6.48 16.66 -4.19
N ALA A 21 6.07 16.73 -2.93
CA ALA A 21 4.85 16.09 -2.43
C ALA A 21 3.59 16.64 -3.13
N ILE A 22 3.50 17.96 -3.34
CA ILE A 22 2.39 18.58 -4.09
C ILE A 22 2.38 18.09 -5.55
N VAL A 23 3.53 18.03 -6.21
CA VAL A 23 3.63 17.51 -7.58
C VAL A 23 3.17 16.05 -7.65
N GLN A 24 3.59 15.22 -6.68
CA GLN A 24 3.13 13.83 -6.60
C GLN A 24 1.63 13.77 -6.35
N LEU A 25 1.08 14.54 -5.41
CA LEU A 25 -0.36 14.58 -5.16
C LEU A 25 -1.14 14.92 -6.43
N LEU A 26 -0.72 15.93 -7.19
CA LEU A 26 -1.35 16.30 -8.46
C LEU A 26 -1.26 15.17 -9.50
N LEU A 27 -0.07 14.59 -9.68
CA LEU A 27 0.13 13.48 -10.60
C LEU A 27 -0.76 12.29 -10.24
N TRP A 28 -0.74 11.87 -8.97
CA TRP A 28 -1.50 10.72 -8.51
C TRP A 28 -3.00 10.97 -8.49
N SER A 29 -3.45 12.21 -8.25
CA SER A 29 -4.86 12.58 -8.43
C SER A 29 -5.37 12.33 -9.85
N PHE A 30 -4.50 12.40 -10.86
CA PHE A 30 -4.84 12.02 -12.24
C PHE A 30 -4.68 10.52 -12.49
N LEU A 31 -3.62 9.89 -11.98
CA LEU A 31 -3.38 8.47 -12.19
C LEU A 31 -4.49 7.60 -11.56
N THR A 32 -4.92 7.93 -10.35
CA THR A 32 -5.80 7.07 -9.52
C THR A 32 -7.26 7.47 -9.59
N ASN A 33 -7.60 8.45 -10.41
CA ASN A 33 -8.99 8.82 -10.63
C ASN A 33 -9.71 7.77 -11.49
N TYR A 34 -10.80 7.22 -10.95
CA TYR A 34 -11.58 6.16 -11.58
C TYR A 34 -12.65 6.67 -12.57
N ASP A 35 -12.91 7.98 -12.60
CA ASP A 35 -13.92 8.59 -13.47
C ASP A 35 -13.30 9.11 -14.78
N TYR A 36 -12.12 9.73 -14.69
CA TYR A 36 -11.44 10.37 -15.83
C TYR A 36 -9.92 10.17 -15.88
N GLY A 37 -9.35 9.45 -14.91
CA GLY A 37 -7.90 9.21 -14.82
C GLY A 37 -7.43 7.95 -15.54
N VAL A 38 -6.16 7.57 -15.32
CA VAL A 38 -5.60 6.32 -15.86
C VAL A 38 -6.38 5.10 -15.35
N MET A 39 -6.77 5.10 -14.08
CA MET A 39 -7.58 4.02 -13.52
C MET A 39 -8.98 3.90 -14.17
N ALA A 40 -9.57 4.98 -14.68
CA ALA A 40 -10.81 4.90 -15.47
C ALA A 40 -10.62 4.07 -16.75
N HIS A 41 -9.49 4.25 -17.43
CA HIS A 41 -9.14 3.49 -18.62
C HIS A 41 -8.86 2.01 -18.28
N VAL A 42 -8.13 1.75 -17.20
CA VAL A 42 -7.86 0.40 -16.69
C VAL A 42 -9.17 -0.30 -16.35
N GLN A 43 -10.05 0.35 -15.60
CA GLN A 43 -11.36 -0.20 -15.24
C GLN A 43 -12.18 -0.53 -16.49
N LYS A 44 -12.26 0.39 -17.46
CA LYS A 44 -12.98 0.16 -18.71
C LYS A 44 -12.41 -1.00 -19.51
N TYR A 45 -11.09 -1.15 -19.54
CA TYR A 45 -10.43 -2.27 -20.20
C TYR A 45 -10.72 -3.60 -19.49
N VAL A 46 -10.56 -3.65 -18.17
CA VAL A 46 -10.78 -4.86 -17.34
C VAL A 46 -12.23 -5.34 -17.45
N LYS A 47 -13.21 -4.43 -17.36
CA LYS A 47 -14.63 -4.76 -17.46
C LYS A 47 -15.06 -5.34 -18.81
N ARG A 48 -14.28 -5.11 -19.86
CA ARG A 48 -14.55 -5.63 -21.21
C ARG A 48 -13.97 -7.03 -21.44
N GLN A 49 -13.20 -7.54 -20.49
CA GLN A 49 -12.53 -8.82 -20.66
C GLN A 49 -13.51 -9.98 -20.48
N PRO A 50 -13.39 -11.06 -21.28
CA PRO A 50 -14.27 -12.23 -21.17
C PRO A 50 -14.26 -12.91 -19.80
N TRP A 51 -13.16 -12.78 -19.05
CA TRP A 51 -13.00 -13.34 -17.72
C TRP A 51 -13.54 -12.44 -16.60
N TYR A 52 -14.03 -11.24 -16.90
CA TYR A 52 -14.51 -10.31 -15.87
C TYR A 52 -15.68 -10.85 -15.03
N PRO A 53 -16.68 -11.57 -15.59
CA PRO A 53 -17.74 -12.17 -14.78
C PRO A 53 -17.21 -13.17 -13.74
N ILE A 54 -16.16 -13.92 -14.09
CA ILE A 54 -15.47 -14.85 -13.16
C ILE A 54 -14.84 -14.06 -12.01
N VAL A 55 -14.19 -12.94 -12.32
CA VAL A 55 -13.62 -12.04 -11.30
C VAL A 55 -14.71 -11.49 -10.37
N GLN A 56 -15.84 -11.04 -10.91
CA GLN A 56 -16.95 -10.53 -10.09
C GLN A 56 -17.45 -11.59 -9.11
N GLU A 57 -17.64 -12.82 -9.59
CA GLU A 57 -18.07 -13.95 -8.76
C GLU A 57 -17.03 -14.29 -7.69
N ASN A 58 -15.75 -14.33 -8.05
CA ASN A 58 -14.66 -14.60 -7.13
C ASN A 58 -14.51 -13.54 -6.01
N MET A 59 -14.81 -12.26 -6.31
CA MET A 59 -14.64 -11.14 -5.37
C MET A 59 -15.87 -10.87 -4.50
N LYS A 60 -17.03 -11.49 -4.78
CA LYS A 60 -18.28 -11.19 -4.07
C LYS A 60 -18.20 -11.45 -2.56
N ASP A 61 -17.41 -12.45 -2.16
CA ASP A 61 -17.21 -12.88 -0.77
C ASP A 61 -15.81 -12.52 -0.24
N ASP A 62 -15.06 -11.66 -0.95
CA ASP A 62 -13.73 -11.23 -0.50
C ASP A 62 -13.85 -10.34 0.76
N ASP A 63 -12.90 -10.43 1.69
CA ASP A 63 -12.87 -9.61 2.91
C ASP A 63 -12.92 -8.11 2.57
N ALA A 64 -12.30 -7.70 1.45
CA ALA A 64 -12.41 -6.35 0.95
C ALA A 64 -13.88 -6.01 0.64
N GLN A 65 -14.62 -6.88 -0.04
CA GLN A 65 -16.02 -6.63 -0.35
C GLN A 65 -16.90 -6.52 0.92
N LEU A 66 -16.55 -7.22 2.01
CA LEU A 66 -17.21 -7.04 3.31
C LEU A 66 -16.92 -5.67 3.95
N ILE A 67 -15.70 -5.15 3.78
CA ILE A 67 -15.27 -3.86 4.33
C ILE A 67 -15.80 -2.69 3.49
N TRP A 68 -15.76 -2.82 2.17
CA TRP A 68 -15.96 -1.73 1.23
C TRP A 68 -17.35 -1.74 0.57
N ASN A 69 -17.98 -2.91 0.46
CA ASN A 69 -19.32 -3.10 -0.07
C ASN A 69 -19.55 -2.38 -1.43
N PHE A 70 -18.65 -2.66 -2.38
CA PHE A 70 -18.71 -2.05 -3.72
C PHE A 70 -19.97 -2.53 -4.47
N PRO A 71 -20.66 -1.65 -5.22
CA PRO A 71 -21.78 -2.07 -6.08
C PRO A 71 -21.39 -3.13 -7.11
N ASP A 72 -20.14 -3.09 -7.55
CA ASP A 72 -19.52 -4.06 -8.46
C ASP A 72 -18.37 -4.73 -7.72
N PRO A 73 -18.52 -6.00 -7.27
CA PRO A 73 -17.47 -6.70 -6.52
C PRO A 73 -16.15 -6.83 -7.30
N GLY A 74 -16.21 -6.88 -8.63
CA GLY A 74 -15.03 -6.91 -9.49
C GLY A 74 -14.18 -5.64 -9.40
N PHE A 75 -14.71 -4.56 -8.83
CA PHE A 75 -13.96 -3.34 -8.57
C PHE A 75 -12.79 -3.57 -7.61
N SER A 76 -12.92 -4.48 -6.64
CA SER A 76 -11.82 -4.89 -5.76
C SER A 76 -10.62 -5.42 -6.55
N TYR A 77 -10.85 -6.13 -7.67
CA TYR A 77 -9.77 -6.58 -8.54
C TYR A 77 -9.14 -5.43 -9.34
N VAL A 78 -9.92 -4.42 -9.74
CA VAL A 78 -9.36 -3.21 -10.37
C VAL A 78 -8.43 -2.47 -9.39
N GLN A 79 -8.74 -2.48 -8.10
CA GLN A 79 -7.86 -1.91 -7.08
C GLN A 79 -6.51 -2.65 -6.95
N PHE A 80 -6.40 -3.93 -7.35
CA PHE A 80 -5.08 -4.60 -7.39
C PHE A 80 -4.12 -3.94 -8.39
N PHE A 81 -4.61 -3.48 -9.54
CA PHE A 81 -3.80 -2.72 -10.49
C PHE A 81 -3.31 -1.42 -9.86
N HIS A 82 -4.19 -0.73 -9.14
CA HIS A 82 -3.85 0.48 -8.42
C HIS A 82 -2.76 0.21 -7.37
N THR A 83 -2.93 -0.81 -6.53
CA THR A 83 -1.94 -1.24 -5.52
C THR A 83 -0.58 -1.56 -6.15
N ILE A 84 -0.56 -2.25 -7.29
CA ILE A 84 0.69 -2.58 -8.00
C ILE A 84 1.31 -1.35 -8.64
N MET A 85 0.53 -0.45 -9.24
CA MET A 85 1.04 0.81 -9.78
C MET A 85 1.67 1.67 -8.69
N HIS A 86 1.02 1.74 -7.53
CA HIS A 86 1.48 2.51 -6.38
C HIS A 86 2.76 1.93 -5.79
N HIS A 87 2.67 0.75 -5.17
CA HIS A 87 3.80 0.11 -4.51
C HIS A 87 4.91 -0.28 -5.50
N GLY A 88 4.54 -0.73 -6.70
CA GLY A 88 5.50 -1.09 -7.73
C GLY A 88 6.19 0.14 -8.31
N GLY A 89 5.46 1.23 -8.53
CA GLY A 89 6.02 2.50 -9.00
C GLY A 89 7.00 3.10 -8.00
N GLY A 90 6.62 3.19 -6.72
CA GLY A 90 7.52 3.67 -5.67
C GLY A 90 8.70 2.74 -5.46
N GLY A 91 8.47 1.42 -5.44
CA GLY A 91 9.52 0.40 -5.34
C GLY A 91 10.55 0.43 -6.47
N VAL A 92 10.13 0.67 -7.72
CA VAL A 92 11.04 0.83 -8.86
C VAL A 92 11.90 2.08 -8.69
N LEU A 93 11.31 3.22 -8.33
CA LEU A 93 12.06 4.46 -8.11
C LEU A 93 13.07 4.33 -6.96
N MET A 94 12.65 3.70 -5.85
CA MET A 94 13.54 3.37 -4.73
C MET A 94 14.71 2.47 -5.17
N SER A 95 14.41 1.39 -5.88
CA SER A 95 15.42 0.44 -6.36
C SER A 95 16.41 1.13 -7.31
N LEU A 96 15.92 1.93 -8.26
CA LEU A 96 16.78 2.70 -9.17
C LEU A 96 17.62 3.73 -8.42
N GLY A 97 17.06 4.41 -7.42
CA GLY A 97 17.80 5.34 -6.57
C GLY A 97 18.96 4.67 -5.84
N MET A 98 18.74 3.47 -5.30
CA MET A 98 19.79 2.67 -4.65
C MET A 98 20.84 2.20 -5.65
N LEU A 99 20.42 1.62 -6.78
CA LEU A 99 21.32 1.06 -7.81
C LEU A 99 22.19 2.12 -8.48
N LEU A 100 21.65 3.32 -8.71
CA LEU A 100 22.34 4.41 -9.39
C LEU A 100 23.08 5.34 -8.42
N GLY A 101 23.00 5.11 -7.11
CA GLY A 101 23.53 6.03 -6.10
C GLY A 101 22.90 7.42 -6.21
N LYS A 102 21.59 7.49 -6.49
CA LYS A 102 20.80 8.72 -6.66
C LYS A 102 19.72 8.80 -5.57
N PRO A 103 20.03 9.35 -4.38
CA PRO A 103 19.08 9.45 -3.27
C PRO A 103 17.77 10.18 -3.62
N TRP A 104 17.83 11.15 -4.54
CA TRP A 104 16.64 11.87 -4.98
C TRP A 104 15.60 10.98 -5.67
N LEU A 105 16.03 9.99 -6.47
CA LEU A 105 15.11 9.01 -7.06
C LEU A 105 14.44 8.17 -5.98
N TRP A 106 15.21 7.79 -4.96
CA TRP A 106 14.67 7.05 -3.83
C TRP A 106 13.63 7.85 -3.05
N ARG A 107 13.88 9.14 -2.80
CA ARG A 107 12.92 10.06 -2.17
C ARG A 107 11.66 10.24 -3.00
N HIS A 108 11.75 10.31 -4.33
CA HIS A 108 10.55 10.29 -5.17
C HIS A 108 9.77 8.99 -5.04
N GLY A 109 10.46 7.84 -4.94
CA GLY A 109 9.83 6.57 -4.62
C GLY A 109 9.06 6.63 -3.31
N MET A 110 9.65 7.16 -2.23
CA MET A 110 8.93 7.36 -0.96
C MET A 110 7.74 8.31 -1.10
N LEU A 111 7.87 9.38 -1.88
CA LEU A 111 6.76 10.32 -2.08
C LEU A 111 5.64 9.73 -2.95
N VAL A 112 5.91 8.77 -3.83
CA VAL A 112 4.84 8.00 -4.49
C VAL A 112 3.98 7.30 -3.44
N GLU A 113 4.63 6.66 -2.46
CA GLU A 113 3.97 5.93 -1.38
C GLU A 113 3.19 6.86 -0.45
N VAL A 114 3.83 7.94 0.00
CA VAL A 114 3.33 8.78 1.09
C VAL A 114 2.53 9.99 0.58
N ALA A 115 3.01 10.68 -0.45
CA ALA A 115 2.31 11.86 -0.98
C ALA A 115 1.33 11.51 -2.10
N GLY A 116 1.66 10.50 -2.91
CA GLY A 116 0.83 10.06 -4.03
C GLY A 116 -0.51 9.47 -3.58
N LEU A 117 -0.51 8.68 -2.51
CA LEU A 117 -1.74 8.10 -1.97
C LEU A 117 -2.14 8.56 -0.57
N ASP A 118 -1.27 8.49 0.44
CA ASP A 118 -1.74 8.80 1.80
C ASP A 118 -2.27 10.23 1.94
N LEU A 119 -1.57 11.21 1.38
CA LEU A 119 -2.06 12.60 1.34
C LEU A 119 -3.30 12.76 0.44
N LEU A 120 -3.34 12.04 -0.68
CA LEU A 120 -4.47 12.11 -1.61
C LEU A 120 -5.73 11.54 -0.95
N ASP A 121 -5.66 10.35 -0.35
CA ASP A 121 -6.76 9.72 0.37
C ASP A 121 -7.19 10.59 1.56
N ALA A 122 -6.26 11.22 2.29
CA ALA A 122 -6.59 12.18 3.33
C ALA A 122 -7.35 13.40 2.77
N ALA A 123 -6.89 13.99 1.65
CA ALA A 123 -7.55 15.12 1.01
C ALA A 123 -8.95 14.75 0.50
N LEU A 124 -9.10 13.56 -0.07
CA LEU A 124 -10.38 13.05 -0.57
C LEU A 124 -11.35 12.73 0.56
N MET A 125 -10.89 12.13 1.65
CA MET A 125 -11.69 11.92 2.86
C MET A 125 -12.16 13.25 3.45
N ALA A 126 -11.28 14.25 3.48
CA ALA A 126 -11.63 15.60 3.92
C ALA A 126 -12.68 16.24 3.01
N ASP A 127 -12.52 16.20 1.69
CA ASP A 127 -13.50 16.75 0.74
C ASP A 127 -14.88 16.10 0.89
N VAL A 128 -14.93 14.77 1.01
CA VAL A 128 -16.20 14.03 1.22
C VAL A 128 -16.89 14.44 2.52
N LYS A 129 -16.13 14.67 3.61
CA LYS A 129 -16.69 15.10 4.90
C LYS A 129 -17.09 16.57 4.91
N LEU A 130 -16.38 17.42 4.17
CA LEU A 130 -16.63 18.85 4.12
C LEU A 130 -17.70 19.25 3.10
N ARG A 131 -17.93 18.43 2.06
CA ARG A 131 -18.89 18.71 0.98
C ARG A 131 -19.77 17.50 0.65
N PRO A 132 -20.80 17.17 1.45
CA PRO A 132 -21.71 16.07 1.13
C PRO A 132 -22.68 16.45 0.00
N PRO A 133 -22.93 15.58 -1.00
CA PRO A 133 -22.17 14.38 -1.34
C PRO A 133 -20.90 14.74 -2.15
N GLY A 134 -19.71 14.40 -1.63
CA GLY A 134 -18.43 14.61 -2.31
C GLY A 134 -18.36 13.88 -3.66
N THR A 135 -17.52 14.37 -4.56
CA THR A 135 -17.48 13.96 -5.98
C THR A 135 -16.65 12.70 -6.25
N PHE A 136 -16.02 12.10 -5.24
CA PHE A 136 -15.09 10.99 -5.42
C PHE A 136 -15.73 9.61 -5.12
N PRO A 137 -15.27 8.50 -5.73
CA PRO A 137 -15.82 7.15 -5.53
C PRO A 137 -15.93 6.72 -4.06
N THR A 138 -15.05 7.22 -3.20
CA THR A 138 -15.14 7.01 -1.75
C THR A 138 -16.52 7.38 -1.21
N ASN A 139 -17.17 8.44 -1.70
CA ASN A 139 -18.49 8.81 -1.22
C ASN A 139 -19.60 7.76 -1.49
N HIS A 140 -19.44 6.91 -2.50
CA HIS A 140 -20.34 5.78 -2.80
C HIS A 140 -19.88 4.45 -2.17
N CYS A 141 -18.59 4.33 -1.83
CA CYS A 141 -17.93 3.13 -1.31
C CYS A 141 -17.70 3.18 0.22
N LEU A 142 -17.98 4.31 0.87
CA LEU A 142 -17.80 4.54 2.30
C LEU A 142 -19.01 4.10 3.15
N LYS A 143 -19.50 2.89 2.94
CA LYS A 143 -20.66 2.39 3.70
C LYS A 143 -20.29 1.82 5.07
N SER A 144 -19.03 1.43 5.27
CA SER A 144 -18.57 0.80 6.50
C SER A 144 -18.04 1.81 7.52
N LYS A 145 -18.49 1.64 8.77
CA LYS A 145 -18.01 2.43 9.93
C LYS A 145 -16.53 2.13 10.28
N MET A 146 -15.99 1.00 9.85
CA MET A 146 -14.60 0.60 10.14
C MET A 146 -13.58 1.21 9.18
N PHE A 147 -14.04 1.67 8.01
CA PHE A 147 -13.16 2.11 6.96
C PHE A 147 -12.38 3.40 7.31
N GLY A 148 -13.09 4.43 7.75
CA GLY A 148 -12.47 5.73 8.07
C GLY A 148 -11.33 5.60 9.10
N PRO A 149 -11.56 4.93 10.25
CA PRO A 149 -10.49 4.68 11.22
C PRO A 149 -9.32 3.86 10.67
N LEU A 150 -9.59 2.83 9.87
CA LEU A 150 -8.53 1.99 9.27
C LEU A 150 -7.64 2.79 8.33
N MET A 151 -8.22 3.62 7.46
CA MET A 151 -7.44 4.45 6.54
C MET A 151 -6.68 5.54 7.26
N VAL A 152 -7.32 6.24 8.19
CA VAL A 152 -6.63 7.26 8.99
C VAL A 152 -5.45 6.63 9.72
N PHE A 153 -5.63 5.45 10.31
CA PHE A 153 -4.53 4.73 10.95
C PHE A 153 -3.43 4.36 9.94
N HIS A 154 -3.77 3.68 8.83
CA HIS A 154 -2.84 3.24 7.80
C HIS A 154 -2.01 4.40 7.20
N HIS A 155 -2.66 5.49 6.82
CA HIS A 155 -2.02 6.65 6.19
C HIS A 155 -1.34 7.59 7.19
N SER A 156 -1.80 7.64 8.46
CA SER A 156 -1.07 8.36 9.51
C SER A 156 0.34 7.81 9.69
N VAL A 157 0.53 6.53 9.39
CA VAL A 157 1.85 5.90 9.47
C VAL A 157 2.74 6.44 8.36
N GLY A 158 2.32 6.40 7.09
CA GLY A 158 3.15 6.91 6.00
C GLY A 158 3.45 8.41 6.10
N LEU A 159 2.50 9.24 6.56
CA LEU A 159 2.74 10.67 6.78
C LEU A 159 3.76 10.96 7.88
N CYS A 160 3.68 10.24 8.99
CA CYS A 160 4.58 10.44 10.13
C CYS A 160 5.95 9.78 9.95
N VAL A 161 6.07 8.77 9.07
CA VAL A 161 7.35 8.10 8.75
C VAL A 161 8.04 8.76 7.54
N GLY A 162 7.28 9.01 6.48
CA GLY A 162 7.80 9.32 5.15
C GLY A 162 8.56 10.63 5.09
N ILE A 163 8.03 11.68 5.72
CA ILE A 163 8.64 13.01 5.69
C ILE A 163 9.96 13.02 6.49
N PRO A 164 10.03 12.54 7.76
CA PRO A 164 11.30 12.45 8.48
C PRO A 164 12.33 11.55 7.80
N VAL A 165 11.91 10.40 7.25
CA VAL A 165 12.83 9.51 6.54
C VAL A 165 13.39 10.18 5.29
N ASN A 166 12.56 10.88 4.50
CA ASN A 166 13.04 11.61 3.34
C ASN A 166 14.01 12.75 3.71
N MET A 167 13.74 13.47 4.79
CA MET A 167 14.54 14.61 5.22
C MET A 167 15.87 14.23 5.88
N TYR A 168 15.90 13.15 6.66
CA TYR A 168 17.03 12.88 7.56
C TYR A 168 17.78 11.58 7.25
N PHE A 169 17.14 10.62 6.58
CA PHE A 169 17.67 9.26 6.47
C PHE A 169 17.62 8.67 5.07
N SER A 170 17.25 9.45 4.05
CA SER A 170 17.14 8.99 2.66
C SER A 170 18.46 8.59 2.02
N GLU A 171 19.59 8.88 2.67
CA GLU A 171 20.94 8.50 2.22
C GLU A 171 21.53 7.35 3.06
N VAL A 172 20.80 6.89 4.08
CA VAL A 172 21.23 5.79 4.95
C VAL A 172 20.69 4.49 4.37
N TYR A 173 21.60 3.57 4.00
CA TYR A 173 21.25 2.33 3.31
C TYR A 173 20.21 1.48 4.06
N GLU A 174 20.30 1.41 5.38
CA GLU A 174 19.36 0.67 6.22
C GLU A 174 17.94 1.23 6.10
N PHE A 175 17.79 2.55 6.04
CA PHE A 175 16.50 3.20 5.82
C PHE A 175 16.02 3.05 4.39
N GLN A 176 16.92 3.09 3.42
CA GLN A 176 16.58 2.85 2.01
C GLN A 176 16.02 1.46 1.79
N LEU A 177 16.69 0.45 2.37
CA LEU A 177 16.25 -0.94 2.33
C LEU A 177 14.93 -1.14 3.10
N PHE A 178 14.80 -0.51 4.27
CA PHE A 178 13.57 -0.57 5.06
C PHE A 178 12.38 0.00 4.30
N GLY A 179 12.52 1.17 3.67
CA GLY A 179 11.46 1.76 2.84
C GLY A 179 11.11 0.87 1.65
N LEU A 180 12.11 0.36 0.92
CA LEU A 180 11.90 -0.54 -0.21
C LEU A 180 11.16 -1.82 0.20
N MET A 181 11.53 -2.43 1.32
CA MET A 181 10.92 -3.67 1.81
C MET A 181 9.50 -3.47 2.37
N THR A 182 9.21 -2.31 2.94
CA THR A 182 7.90 -2.05 3.56
C THR A 182 6.87 -1.46 2.59
N LEU A 183 7.34 -0.78 1.54
CA LEU A 183 6.49 -0.04 0.60
C LEU A 183 6.59 -0.59 -0.83
N GLY A 184 7.78 -0.93 -1.31
CA GLY A 184 7.97 -1.45 -2.67
C GLY A 184 7.69 -2.96 -2.84
N PHE A 185 8.22 -3.78 -1.92
CA PHE A 185 8.07 -5.24 -1.94
C PHE A 185 6.62 -5.76 -1.99
N PRO A 186 5.63 -5.13 -1.35
CA PRO A 186 4.23 -5.53 -1.46
C PRO A 186 3.73 -5.76 -2.90
N ALA A 187 4.22 -4.99 -3.88
CA ALA A 187 3.82 -5.18 -5.29
C ALA A 187 4.14 -6.60 -5.81
N ILE A 188 5.26 -7.19 -5.38
CA ILE A 188 5.69 -8.53 -5.78
C ILE A 188 4.78 -9.59 -5.13
N CYS A 189 4.31 -9.35 -3.91
CA CYS A 189 3.39 -10.24 -3.22
C CYS A 189 2.05 -10.37 -3.97
N PHE A 190 1.56 -9.28 -4.57
CA PHE A 190 0.24 -9.24 -5.21
C PHE A 190 0.26 -9.54 -6.71
N LEU A 191 1.42 -9.50 -7.37
CA LEU A 191 1.54 -9.71 -8.81
C LEU A 191 0.95 -11.04 -9.30
N PRO A 192 1.18 -12.20 -8.66
CA PRO A 192 0.56 -13.46 -9.07
C PRO A 192 -0.96 -13.43 -8.99
N GLY A 193 -1.51 -12.67 -8.04
CA GLY A 193 -2.93 -12.47 -7.84
C GLY A 193 -3.63 -11.84 -9.05
N LEU A 194 -2.92 -11.06 -9.87
CA LEU A 194 -3.50 -10.51 -11.11
C LEU A 194 -3.95 -11.59 -12.08
N ILE A 195 -3.24 -12.71 -12.16
CA ILE A 195 -3.58 -13.81 -13.07
C ILE A 195 -4.52 -14.79 -12.37
N ILE A 196 -4.22 -15.17 -11.12
CA ILE A 196 -4.97 -16.22 -10.43
C ILE A 196 -6.42 -15.79 -10.19
N LYS A 197 -6.66 -14.51 -9.91
CA LYS A 197 -8.02 -13.98 -9.68
C LYS A 197 -8.91 -13.99 -10.92
N THR A 198 -8.34 -14.10 -12.12
CA THR A 198 -9.13 -14.25 -13.37
C THR A 198 -9.52 -15.70 -13.65
N LEU A 199 -9.06 -16.66 -12.84
CA LEU A 199 -9.39 -18.07 -12.96
C LEU A 199 -10.54 -18.43 -12.04
N ASP A 200 -11.39 -19.36 -12.51
CA ASP A 200 -12.48 -19.91 -11.72
C ASP A 200 -11.97 -20.56 -10.42
N LYS A 201 -12.49 -20.11 -9.27
CA LYS A 201 -12.00 -20.53 -7.95
C LYS A 201 -12.29 -22.00 -7.65
N GLU A 202 -13.41 -22.55 -8.11
CA GLU A 202 -13.77 -23.94 -7.87
C GLU A 202 -12.89 -24.89 -8.70
N LYS A 203 -12.71 -24.56 -9.98
CA LYS A 203 -11.89 -25.35 -10.90
C LYS A 203 -10.39 -25.28 -10.57
N TYR A 204 -9.90 -24.14 -10.11
CA TYR A 204 -8.49 -23.89 -9.84
C TYR A 204 -8.19 -23.69 -8.34
N ALA A 205 -8.94 -24.35 -7.46
CA ALA A 205 -8.85 -24.18 -6.00
C ALA A 205 -7.42 -24.31 -5.44
N ARG A 206 -6.58 -25.20 -6.01
CA ARG A 206 -5.18 -25.36 -5.58
C ARG A 206 -4.32 -24.14 -5.90
N LEU A 207 -4.54 -23.48 -7.04
CA LEU A 207 -3.81 -22.25 -7.40
C LEU A 207 -4.24 -21.09 -6.50
N TRP A 208 -5.54 -21.00 -6.20
CA TRP A 208 -6.06 -20.04 -5.23
C TRP A 208 -5.47 -20.24 -3.83
N PHE A 209 -5.40 -21.48 -3.37
CA PHE A 209 -4.74 -21.81 -2.11
C PHE A 209 -3.25 -21.43 -2.13
N ALA A 210 -2.54 -21.76 -3.21
CA ALA A 210 -1.13 -21.43 -3.37
C ALA A 210 -0.88 -19.91 -3.39
N GLU A 211 -1.79 -19.12 -3.99
CA GLU A 211 -1.72 -17.66 -3.97
C GLU A 211 -1.90 -17.10 -2.56
N GLN A 212 -2.88 -17.60 -1.80
CA GLN A 212 -3.07 -17.18 -0.41
C GLN A 212 -1.86 -17.54 0.45
N MET A 213 -1.24 -18.69 0.20
CA MET A 213 0.03 -19.09 0.82
C MET A 213 1.20 -18.23 0.43
N TRP A 214 1.32 -17.87 -0.84
CA TRP A 214 2.32 -16.93 -1.30
C TRP A 214 2.17 -15.59 -0.59
N VAL A 215 0.96 -15.01 -0.56
CA VAL A 215 0.71 -13.72 0.08
C VAL A 215 0.97 -13.80 1.59
N PHE A 216 0.48 -14.84 2.28
CA PHE A 216 0.73 -15.01 3.71
C PHE A 216 2.23 -15.12 4.03
N LEU A 217 2.97 -15.95 3.29
CA LEU A 217 4.39 -16.18 3.54
C LEU A 217 5.24 -14.96 3.17
N THR A 218 5.00 -14.35 2.01
CA THR A 218 5.85 -13.26 1.52
C THR A 218 5.48 -11.92 2.15
N PHE A 219 4.20 -11.57 2.18
CA PHE A 219 3.74 -10.29 2.73
C PHE A 219 3.70 -10.35 4.26
N SER A 220 2.85 -11.18 4.85
CA SER A 220 2.59 -11.14 6.29
C SER A 220 3.77 -11.65 7.12
N LEU A 221 4.31 -12.83 6.80
CA LEU A 221 5.39 -13.42 7.56
C LEU A 221 6.74 -12.82 7.18
N GLY A 222 7.08 -12.81 5.89
CA GLY A 222 8.34 -12.29 5.38
C GLY A 222 8.48 -10.79 5.63
N SER A 223 7.77 -9.98 4.85
CA SER A 223 7.97 -8.52 4.84
C SER A 223 7.54 -7.85 6.14
N ARG A 224 6.38 -8.21 6.71
CA ARG A 224 5.76 -7.51 7.85
C ARG A 224 6.20 -8.03 9.21
N THR A 225 6.81 -9.21 9.29
CA THR A 225 7.25 -9.80 10.57
C THR A 225 8.76 -10.04 10.58
N ILE A 226 9.27 -10.97 9.77
CA ILE A 226 10.66 -11.42 9.81
C ILE A 226 11.62 -10.29 9.41
N PHE A 227 11.37 -9.57 8.33
CA PHE A 227 12.23 -8.48 7.87
C PHE A 227 11.97 -7.18 8.61
N TYR A 228 10.71 -6.89 8.92
CA TYR A 228 10.32 -5.63 9.55
C TYR A 228 11.01 -5.41 10.91
N PHE A 229 10.88 -6.33 11.86
CA PHE A 229 11.35 -6.08 13.23
C PHE A 229 12.86 -5.83 13.33
N PRO A 230 13.74 -6.64 12.68
CA PRO A 230 15.18 -6.37 12.67
C PRO A 230 15.54 -5.05 11.99
N ALA A 231 14.89 -4.71 10.87
CA ALA A 231 15.17 -3.48 10.13
C ALA A 231 14.68 -2.24 10.90
N ALA A 232 13.50 -2.33 11.51
CA ALA A 232 12.94 -1.30 12.39
C ALA A 232 13.85 -1.06 13.61
N TRP A 233 14.36 -2.12 14.23
CA TRP A 233 15.31 -2.04 15.33
C TRP A 233 16.65 -1.41 14.89
N SER A 234 17.16 -1.78 13.72
CA SER A 234 18.36 -1.17 13.15
C SER A 234 18.19 0.34 12.92
N CYS A 235 17.06 0.75 12.31
CA CYS A 235 16.72 2.16 12.10
C CYS A 235 16.61 2.91 13.43
N PHE A 236 15.97 2.31 14.44
CA PHE A 236 15.88 2.88 15.78
C PHE A 236 17.26 3.09 16.41
N LEU A 237 18.14 2.08 16.36
CA LEU A 237 19.50 2.19 16.90
C LEU A 237 20.32 3.25 16.17
N HIS A 238 20.16 3.37 14.85
CA HIS A 238 20.83 4.38 14.04
C HIS A 238 20.42 5.79 14.49
N VAL A 239 19.12 6.03 14.66
CA VAL A 239 18.59 7.31 15.15
C VAL A 239 19.07 7.59 16.56
N TRP A 240 18.94 6.61 17.47
CA TRP A 240 19.33 6.73 18.87
C TRP A 240 20.80 7.11 19.05
N ARG A 241 21.68 6.57 18.19
CA ARG A 241 23.12 6.85 18.20
C ARG A 241 23.52 8.07 17.38
N SER A 242 22.61 8.62 16.57
CA SER A 242 22.90 9.78 15.73
C SER A 242 22.94 11.08 16.55
N PRO A 243 23.67 12.12 16.09
CA PRO A 243 23.66 13.44 16.73
C PRO A 243 22.27 14.09 16.84
N VAL A 244 21.34 13.70 15.95
CA VAL A 244 19.95 14.17 15.95
C VAL A 244 19.03 13.35 16.85
N GLY A 245 19.54 12.25 17.43
CA GLY A 245 18.81 11.33 18.31
C GLY A 245 18.39 11.91 19.65
N SER A 246 18.82 13.14 19.98
CA SER A 246 18.36 13.93 21.14
C SER A 246 17.28 14.96 20.77
N ASN A 247 16.99 15.15 19.48
CA ASN A 247 16.02 16.13 19.01
C ASN A 247 14.61 15.53 18.99
N TRP A 248 13.70 16.08 19.80
CA TRP A 248 12.30 15.66 19.84
C TRP A 248 11.58 15.72 18.50
N LYS A 249 12.02 16.59 17.57
CA LYS A 249 11.49 16.65 16.20
C LYS A 249 11.81 15.41 15.36
N VAL A 250 12.77 14.60 15.79
CA VAL A 250 13.19 13.35 15.13
C VAL A 250 12.71 12.15 15.93
N ILE A 251 12.87 12.17 17.26
CA ILE A 251 12.45 11.07 18.14
C ILE A 251 10.94 10.82 18.04
N LEU A 252 10.12 11.86 18.21
CA LEU A 252 8.67 11.69 18.30
C LEU A 252 8.07 11.10 17.01
N PRO A 253 8.38 11.61 15.79
CA PRO A 253 7.88 11.01 14.57
C PRO A 253 8.37 9.57 14.36
N ILE A 254 9.63 9.25 14.68
CA ILE A 254 10.19 7.91 14.48
C ILE A 254 9.62 6.91 15.50
N THR A 255 9.43 7.30 16.75
CA THR A 255 8.76 6.44 17.74
C THR A 255 7.31 6.17 17.34
N TRP A 256 6.57 7.20 16.91
CA TRP A 256 5.21 7.01 16.41
C TRP A 256 5.16 6.10 15.18
N ALA A 257 6.06 6.34 14.22
CA ALA A 257 6.25 5.51 13.03
C ALA A 257 6.43 4.04 13.38
N LEU A 258 7.38 3.73 14.27
CA LEU A 258 7.68 2.37 14.70
C LEU A 258 6.50 1.73 15.44
N LEU A 259 5.83 2.48 16.32
CA LEU A 259 4.67 1.99 17.05
C LEU A 259 3.50 1.69 16.11
N ALA A 260 3.14 2.64 15.26
CA ALA A 260 2.01 2.53 14.36
C ALA A 260 2.22 1.43 13.31
N MET A 261 3.42 1.34 12.72
CA MET A 261 3.78 0.23 11.82
C MET A 261 3.74 -1.13 12.53
N SER A 262 4.19 -1.21 13.80
CA SER A 262 4.16 -2.48 14.54
C SER A 262 2.73 -2.93 14.83
N VAL A 263 1.86 -2.00 15.24
CA VAL A 263 0.43 -2.27 15.46
C VAL A 263 -0.24 -2.69 14.15
N PHE A 264 0.03 -1.99 13.04
CA PHE A 264 -0.45 -2.36 11.72
C PHE A 264 -0.02 -3.77 11.31
N ASN A 265 1.26 -4.11 11.49
CA ASN A 265 1.78 -5.43 11.14
C ASN A 265 1.16 -6.54 11.99
N ILE A 266 0.95 -6.32 13.29
CA ILE A 266 0.27 -7.28 14.18
C ILE A 266 -1.19 -7.47 13.75
N MET A 267 -1.90 -6.38 13.43
CA MET A 267 -3.28 -6.47 12.92
C MET A 267 -3.36 -7.26 11.62
N VAL A 268 -2.50 -6.95 10.65
CA VAL A 268 -2.44 -7.67 9.36
C VAL A 268 -2.13 -9.14 9.57
N LEU A 269 -1.18 -9.47 10.46
CA LEU A 269 -0.85 -10.84 10.80
C LEU A 269 -2.05 -11.57 11.43
N GLY A 270 -2.75 -10.93 12.38
CA GLY A 270 -3.93 -11.50 13.03
C GLY A 270 -5.06 -11.79 12.04
N ILE A 271 -5.39 -10.83 11.16
CA ILE A 271 -6.43 -11.00 10.12
C ILE A 271 -6.06 -12.15 9.18
N LYS A 272 -4.80 -12.22 8.74
CA LYS A 272 -4.37 -13.26 7.80
C LYS A 272 -4.23 -14.63 8.45
N LEU A 273 -3.87 -14.70 9.73
CA LEU A 273 -3.87 -15.96 10.50
C LEU A 273 -5.30 -16.50 10.68
N ASP A 274 -6.28 -15.64 10.99
CA ASP A 274 -7.68 -16.03 11.08
C ASP A 274 -8.21 -16.55 9.72
N GLY A 275 -7.95 -15.80 8.64
CA GLY A 275 -8.29 -16.23 7.28
C GLY A 275 -7.63 -17.56 6.90
N PHE A 276 -6.35 -17.74 7.26
CA PHE A 276 -5.63 -18.98 6.99
C PHE A 276 -6.17 -20.16 7.81
N TYR A 277 -6.47 -19.94 9.10
CA TYR A 277 -7.07 -20.93 9.96
C TYR A 277 -8.43 -21.39 9.42
N LYS A 278 -9.29 -20.45 9.01
CA LYS A 278 -10.57 -20.74 8.36
C LYS A 278 -10.38 -21.52 7.06
N MET A 279 -9.34 -21.23 6.28
CA MET A 279 -9.06 -21.98 5.07
C MET A 279 -8.62 -23.43 5.35
N LEU A 280 -7.76 -23.65 6.36
CA LEU A 280 -7.28 -25.00 6.71
C LEU A 280 -8.33 -25.87 7.41
N TYR A 281 -9.15 -25.28 8.27
CA TYR A 281 -10.02 -26.01 9.21
C TYR A 281 -11.52 -25.69 9.07
N GLY A 282 -11.88 -24.74 8.20
CA GLY A 282 -13.27 -24.39 7.92
C GLY A 282 -14.01 -25.51 7.18
N LYS A 283 -15.29 -25.68 7.50
CA LYS A 283 -16.15 -26.77 6.97
C LYS A 283 -16.30 -26.74 5.45
N ASP A 284 -16.10 -25.61 4.80
CA ASP A 284 -16.31 -25.46 3.34
C ASP A 284 -15.13 -25.97 2.50
N THR A 285 -13.90 -25.92 3.00
CA THR A 285 -12.70 -26.38 2.28
C THR A 285 -12.60 -27.90 2.22
N LEU A 286 -13.09 -28.60 3.24
CA LEU A 286 -13.09 -30.07 3.30
C LEU A 286 -14.04 -30.71 2.27
N HIS A 287 -15.08 -30.00 1.84
CA HIS A 287 -16.00 -30.49 0.80
C HIS A 287 -15.48 -30.25 -0.61
N ALA A 288 -14.74 -29.17 -0.86
CA ALA A 288 -14.16 -28.89 -2.18
C ALA A 288 -13.00 -29.84 -2.53
N VAL A 289 -12.13 -30.18 -1.57
CA VAL A 289 -11.03 -31.12 -1.80
C VAL A 289 -11.54 -32.55 -2.01
N LYS A 290 -12.56 -32.98 -1.25
CA LYS A 290 -13.19 -34.31 -1.39
C LYS A 290 -13.94 -34.54 -2.69
N ARG A 291 -14.36 -33.49 -3.41
CA ARG A 291 -15.05 -33.61 -4.71
C ARG A 291 -14.10 -33.67 -5.90
N SER A 292 -12.81 -33.42 -5.68
CA SER A 292 -11.75 -33.41 -6.73
C SER A 292 -10.85 -34.66 -6.71
N SER A 293 -11.17 -35.63 -5.86
CA SER A 293 -10.57 -36.97 -5.79
C SER A 293 -11.55 -38.01 -6.32
#